data_AF-A0A1H9VU88-F1
#
_entry.id   AF-A0A1H9VU88-F1
#
_cell.length_a   1.000
_cell.length_b   1.000
_cell.length_c   1.000
_cell.angle_alpha   90.00
_cell.angle_beta   90.00
_cell.angle_gamma   90.00
#
_symmetry.space_group_name_H-M   'P 1'
#
loop_
_entity.id
_entity.type
_entity.pdbx_description
1 polymer ?
#
loop_
_entity_poly.entity_id
_entity_poly.type
_entity_poly.pdbx_seq_one_letter_code
_entity_poly.pdbx_strand_id
1 'polypeptide(L)'
;MLVAMLIGMALLGPLWQPERVEFAALWMAVSMSVPMALWMRYRGHGRILEMCAAMFVPYLVLLVPYWFGVLDGHAVKMGGHLLMLPAMVAVLVRYRHEHGTPSTHPVIRALGDRWPMAIALAASFGFWQTPVIPPVWTLLLCQAAYLVWGRRAPRRQLAVLGVYVVLAAAVVVVSPDLGVLLIALGWGAHAGWDLVHHLRNAVVPRWWSEFCGVFDLVVAVTILLAWF
;
A
#
# COMPACT_ATOMS: atom_id res chain seq x y z
N MET A 1 -3.18 -5.83 11.80
CA MET A 1 -2.77 -4.65 12.61
C MET A 1 -1.43 -4.14 12.14
N LEU A 2 -0.35 -4.93 12.21
CA LEU A 2 0.96 -4.53 11.66
C LEU A 2 0.91 -4.15 10.17
N VAL A 3 0.22 -4.92 9.33
CA VAL A 3 0.07 -4.57 7.90
C VAL A 3 -0.63 -3.21 7.72
N ALA A 4 -1.71 -2.94 8.47
CA ALA A 4 -2.41 -1.65 8.40
C ALA A 4 -1.51 -0.48 8.86
N MET A 5 -0.69 -0.72 9.87
CA MET A 5 0.32 0.23 10.36
C MET A 5 1.38 0.53 9.30
N LEU A 6 1.91 -0.50 8.62
CA LEU A 6 2.87 -0.35 7.52
C LEU A 6 2.27 0.41 6.33
N ILE A 7 1.03 0.08 5.94
CA ILE A 7 0.27 0.82 4.92
C ILE A 7 0.13 2.29 5.31
N GLY A 8 -0.17 2.56 6.58
CA GLY A 8 -0.28 3.91 7.11
C GLY A 8 1.01 4.70 7.02
N MET A 9 2.14 4.11 7.40
CA MET A 9 3.44 4.75 7.23
C MET A 9 3.75 5.04 5.76
N ALA A 10 3.47 4.09 4.86
CA ALA A 10 3.74 4.25 3.45
C ALA A 10 2.93 5.37 2.80
N LEU A 11 1.64 5.50 3.18
CA LEU A 11 0.71 6.47 2.57
C LEU A 11 0.70 7.83 3.26
N LEU A 12 0.65 7.84 4.59
CA LEU A 12 0.46 9.06 5.38
C LEU A 12 1.78 9.67 5.82
N GLY A 13 2.79 8.84 6.12
CA GLY A 13 4.09 9.30 6.61
C GLY A 13 4.68 10.42 5.74
N PRO A 14 4.74 10.26 4.41
CA PRO A 14 5.37 11.26 3.55
C PRO A 14 4.56 12.53 3.30
N LEU A 15 3.29 12.59 3.71
CA LEU A 15 2.45 13.79 3.51
C LEU A 15 2.92 14.98 4.33
N TRP A 16 3.63 14.75 5.43
CA TRP A 16 4.19 15.80 6.27
C TRP A 16 5.49 15.35 6.92
N GLN A 17 6.58 16.10 6.68
CA GLN A 17 7.92 15.80 7.20
C GLN A 17 8.41 16.99 8.04
N PRO A 18 7.87 17.18 9.25
CA PRO A 18 8.26 18.31 10.08
C PRO A 18 9.72 18.19 10.53
N GLU A 19 10.43 19.32 10.53
CA GLU A 19 11.84 19.39 10.95
C GLU A 19 12.00 19.19 12.46
N ARG A 20 11.02 19.62 13.25
CA ARG A 20 11.03 19.48 14.70
C ARG A 20 10.79 18.02 15.09
N VAL A 21 11.68 17.49 15.94
CA VAL A 21 11.67 16.09 16.40
C VAL A 21 10.36 15.72 17.07
N GLU A 22 9.77 16.63 17.84
CA GLU A 22 8.49 16.42 18.54
C GLU A 22 7.37 16.16 17.53
N PHE A 23 7.26 17.01 16.51
CA PHE A 23 6.23 16.87 15.48
C PHE A 23 6.50 15.65 14.59
N ALA A 24 7.77 15.35 14.31
CA ALA A 24 8.12 14.16 13.54
C ALA A 24 7.70 12.88 14.29
N ALA A 25 8.04 12.76 15.57
CA ALA A 25 7.66 11.63 16.40
C ALA A 25 6.14 11.46 16.51
N LEU A 26 5.40 12.57 16.73
CA LEU A 26 3.95 12.55 16.82
C LEU A 26 3.29 12.19 15.49
N TRP A 27 3.79 12.72 14.37
CA TRP A 27 3.27 12.40 13.05
C TRP A 27 3.51 10.93 12.68
N MET A 28 4.67 10.37 13.04
CA MET A 28 4.94 8.94 12.90
C MET A 28 3.92 8.12 13.70
N ALA A 29 3.69 8.46 14.98
CA ALA A 29 2.68 7.79 15.79
C ALA A 29 1.26 7.91 15.18
N VAL A 30 0.89 9.08 14.65
CA VAL A 30 -0.43 9.31 13.98
C VAL A 30 -0.57 8.48 12.71
N SER A 31 0.40 8.56 11.79
CA SER A 31 0.38 7.87 10.50
C SER A 31 0.31 6.34 10.66
N MET A 32 0.85 5.82 11.75
CA MET A 32 0.77 4.41 12.15
C MET A 32 -0.56 4.05 12.82
N SER A 33 -1.02 4.90 13.74
CA SER A 33 -2.18 4.63 14.60
C SER A 33 -3.51 4.74 13.87
N VAL A 34 -3.68 5.72 12.98
CA VAL A 34 -4.97 5.98 12.32
C VAL A 34 -5.43 4.78 11.47
N PRO A 35 -4.61 4.24 10.55
CA PRO A 35 -5.03 3.11 9.73
C PRO A 35 -5.18 1.82 10.54
N MET A 36 -4.35 1.63 11.56
CA MET A 36 -4.50 0.53 12.51
C MET A 36 -5.83 0.62 13.26
N ALA A 37 -6.20 1.77 13.80
CA ALA A 37 -7.44 2.00 14.53
C ALA A 37 -8.67 1.77 13.64
N LEU A 38 -8.62 2.25 12.40
CA LEU A 38 -9.66 1.98 11.40
C LEU A 38 -9.79 0.48 11.12
N TRP A 39 -8.66 -0.22 10.95
CA TRP A 39 -8.66 -1.67 10.73
C TRP A 39 -9.18 -2.46 11.94
N MET A 40 -8.79 -2.06 13.15
CA MET A 40 -9.30 -2.63 14.40
C MET A 40 -10.82 -2.46 14.49
N ARG A 41 -11.33 -1.26 14.17
CA ARG A 41 -12.76 -0.96 14.17
C ARG A 41 -13.53 -1.76 13.10
N TYR A 42 -12.93 -1.96 11.94
CA TYR A 42 -13.48 -2.84 10.88
C TYR A 42 -13.58 -4.30 11.36
N ARG A 43 -12.51 -4.83 11.97
CA ARG A 43 -12.43 -6.21 12.46
C ARG A 43 -13.19 -6.46 13.76
N GLY A 44 -13.63 -5.42 14.45
CA GLY A 44 -14.26 -5.54 15.77
C GLY A 44 -13.27 -5.89 16.87
N HIS A 45 -12.03 -5.40 16.80
CA HIS A 45 -11.12 -5.49 17.95
C HIS A 45 -11.54 -4.46 19.01
N GLY A 46 -11.56 -4.87 20.28
CA GLY A 46 -11.74 -3.97 21.42
C GLY A 46 -10.49 -3.14 21.70
N ARG A 47 -10.58 -2.21 22.66
CA ARG A 47 -9.42 -1.50 23.24
C ARG A 47 -8.54 -0.76 22.24
N ILE A 48 -9.19 -0.06 21.30
CA ILE A 48 -8.51 0.76 20.28
C ILE A 48 -7.70 1.87 20.95
N LEU A 49 -8.22 2.49 22.02
CA LEU A 49 -7.54 3.59 22.72
C LEU A 49 -6.25 3.12 23.39
N GLU A 50 -6.29 1.96 24.05
CA GLU A 50 -5.12 1.35 24.70
C GLU A 50 -4.08 0.93 23.67
N MET A 51 -4.52 0.42 22.52
CA MET A 51 -3.61 0.12 21.41
C MET A 51 -2.98 1.38 20.81
N CYS A 52 -3.75 2.46 20.62
CA CYS A 52 -3.21 3.75 20.22
C CYS A 52 -2.26 4.31 21.29
N ALA A 53 -2.58 4.19 22.58
CA ALA A 53 -1.70 4.62 23.65
C ALA A 53 -0.35 3.89 23.60
N ALA A 54 -0.34 2.59 23.30
CA ALA A 54 0.89 1.83 23.08
C ALA A 54 1.73 2.33 21.89
N MET A 55 1.13 3.06 20.93
CA MET A 55 1.84 3.72 19.83
C MET A 55 2.47 5.05 20.27
N PHE A 56 1.76 5.85 21.08
CA PHE A 56 2.19 7.20 21.43
C PHE A 56 3.10 7.24 22.66
N VAL A 57 2.80 6.47 23.70
CA VAL A 57 3.52 6.52 24.99
C VAL A 57 5.03 6.32 24.84
N PRO A 58 5.54 5.36 24.05
CA PRO A 58 6.98 5.21 23.85
C PRO A 58 7.68 6.48 23.34
N TYR A 59 7.08 7.19 22.37
CA TYR A 59 7.63 8.45 21.89
C TYR A 59 7.58 9.55 22.95
N LEU A 60 6.46 9.68 23.66
CA LEU A 60 6.30 10.69 24.71
C LEU A 60 7.33 10.47 25.83
N VAL A 61 7.61 9.23 26.21
CA VAL A 61 8.62 8.88 27.20
C VAL A 61 10.03 9.23 26.71
N LEU A 62 10.36 8.96 25.44
CA LEU A 62 11.68 9.26 24.86
C LEU A 62 11.89 10.75 24.57
N LEU A 63 10.83 11.54 24.40
CA LEU A 63 10.94 12.99 24.25
C LEU A 63 11.45 13.67 25.53
N VAL A 64 11.18 13.11 26.70
CA VAL A 64 11.66 13.64 27.99
C VAL A 64 13.20 13.70 28.04
N PRO A 65 13.96 12.61 27.88
CA PRO A 65 15.43 12.67 27.85
C PRO A 65 15.99 13.44 26.65
N TYR A 66 15.27 13.51 25.53
CA TYR A 66 15.64 14.38 24.40
C TYR A 66 15.63 15.87 24.79
N TRP A 67 14.63 16.34 25.55
CA TRP A 67 14.60 17.73 26.03
C TRP A 67 15.76 18.07 26.98
N PHE A 68 16.30 17.07 27.68
CA PHE A 68 17.50 17.22 28.50
C PHE A 68 18.81 17.02 27.73
N GLY A 69 18.75 16.83 26.40
CA GLY A 69 19.93 16.63 25.55
C GLY A 69 20.62 15.28 25.71
N VAL A 70 19.97 14.31 26.38
CA VAL A 70 20.53 12.97 26.61
C VAL A 70 20.39 12.09 25.36
N LEU A 71 19.31 12.29 24.58
CA LEU A 71 19.06 11.59 23.32
C LEU A 71 19.07 12.57 22.15
N ASP A 72 19.51 12.08 20.99
CA ASP A 72 19.33 12.77 19.73
C ASP A 72 17.98 12.42 19.07
N GLY A 73 17.59 13.19 18.04
CA GLY A 73 16.34 12.94 17.34
C GLY A 73 16.27 11.59 16.62
N HIS A 74 17.42 11.02 16.24
CA HIS A 74 17.47 9.69 15.63
C HIS A 74 17.14 8.60 16.66
N ALA A 75 17.72 8.67 17.87
CA ALA A 75 17.45 7.77 18.98
C ALA A 75 16.00 7.83 19.44
N VAL A 76 15.38 9.02 19.48
CA VAL A 76 13.94 9.14 19.77
C VAL A 76 13.10 8.41 18.74
N LYS A 77 13.36 8.64 17.44
CA LYS A 77 12.59 8.02 16.35
C LYS A 77 12.76 6.50 16.34
N MET A 78 14.00 6.02 16.37
CA MET A 78 14.28 4.57 16.32
C MET A 78 13.85 3.87 17.61
N GLY A 79 14.18 4.46 18.77
CA GLY A 79 13.78 3.94 20.07
C GLY A 79 12.26 3.86 20.23
N GLY A 80 11.52 4.85 19.70
CA GLY A 80 10.07 4.84 19.72
C GLY A 80 9.49 3.63 18.99
N HIS A 81 9.97 3.32 17.79
CA HIS A 81 9.55 2.11 17.04
C HIS A 81 9.89 0.83 17.79
N LEU A 82 11.10 0.74 18.34
CA LEU A 82 11.57 -0.44 19.05
C LEU A 82 10.76 -0.71 20.32
N LEU A 83 10.45 0.31 21.10
CA LEU A 83 9.68 0.20 22.34
C LEU A 83 8.17 0.05 22.11
N MET A 84 7.69 0.49 20.95
CA MET A 84 6.28 0.37 20.57
C MET A 84 5.85 -1.08 20.36
N LEU A 85 6.67 -1.92 19.71
CA LEU A 85 6.35 -3.34 19.53
C LEU A 85 6.10 -4.11 20.85
N PRO A 86 6.98 -4.04 21.87
CA PRO A 86 6.71 -4.68 23.15
C PRO A 86 5.52 -4.05 23.88
N ALA A 87 5.30 -2.74 23.77
CA ALA A 87 4.12 -2.09 24.33
C ALA A 87 2.81 -2.63 23.72
N MET A 88 2.77 -2.81 22.39
CA MET A 88 1.64 -3.46 21.72
C MET A 88 1.42 -4.89 22.21
N VAL A 89 2.50 -5.67 22.31
CA VAL A 89 2.43 -7.05 22.78
C VAL A 89 1.88 -7.08 24.21
N ALA A 90 2.28 -6.17 25.08
CA ALA A 90 1.74 -6.06 26.43
C ALA A 90 0.22 -5.81 26.43
N VAL A 91 -0.28 -4.91 25.56
CA VAL A 91 -1.71 -4.67 25.39
C VAL A 91 -2.42 -5.92 24.86
N LEU A 92 -1.86 -6.58 23.82
CA LEU A 92 -2.45 -7.78 23.23
C LEU A 92 -2.54 -8.93 24.24
N VAL A 93 -1.51 -9.16 25.05
CA VAL A 93 -1.49 -10.20 26.09
C VAL A 93 -2.49 -9.87 27.20
N ARG A 94 -2.54 -8.61 27.64
CA ARG A 94 -3.43 -8.16 28.71
C ARG A 94 -4.91 -8.28 28.34
N TYR A 95 -5.26 -8.00 27.09
CA TYR A 95 -6.65 -7.94 26.61
C TYR A 95 -7.00 -9.05 25.61
N ARG A 96 -6.25 -10.15 25.58
CA ARG A 96 -6.42 -11.25 24.60
C ARG A 96 -7.82 -11.89 24.57
N HIS A 97 -8.60 -11.73 25.63
CA HIS A 97 -9.95 -12.32 25.75
C HIS A 97 -11.07 -11.31 25.48
N GLU A 98 -10.74 -10.03 25.35
CA GLU A 98 -11.72 -8.99 25.06
C GLU A 98 -11.94 -8.86 23.56
N HIS A 99 -13.15 -9.19 23.13
CA HIS A 99 -13.58 -9.04 21.75
C HIS A 99 -14.43 -7.77 21.64
N GLY A 100 -14.16 -6.96 20.62
CA GLY A 100 -15.02 -5.83 20.30
C GLY A 100 -16.17 -6.25 19.38
N THR A 101 -17.00 -5.27 19.03
CA THR A 101 -18.05 -5.45 18.02
C THR A 101 -17.58 -4.87 16.69
N PRO A 102 -17.67 -5.62 15.58
CA PRO A 102 -17.37 -5.09 14.25
C PRO A 102 -18.23 -3.86 13.95
N SER A 103 -17.64 -2.87 13.27
CA SER A 103 -18.40 -1.67 12.93
C SER A 103 -19.57 -1.98 11.98
N THR A 104 -20.74 -1.42 12.29
CA THR A 104 -21.91 -1.39 11.42
C THR A 104 -21.92 -0.17 10.49
N HIS A 105 -20.96 0.76 10.66
CA HIS A 105 -20.91 1.98 9.86
C HIS A 105 -20.55 1.64 8.40
N PRO A 106 -21.37 2.04 7.41
CA PRO A 106 -21.24 1.60 6.03
C PRO A 106 -19.90 2.03 5.42
N VAL A 107 -19.42 3.25 5.73
CA VAL A 107 -18.14 3.75 5.22
C VAL A 107 -16.95 2.93 5.74
N ILE A 108 -16.98 2.50 7.00
CA ILE A 108 -15.86 1.73 7.59
C ILE A 108 -15.80 0.34 6.97
N ARG A 109 -16.96 -0.28 6.72
CA ARG A 109 -17.02 -1.55 5.99
C ARG A 109 -16.54 -1.40 4.55
N ALA A 110 -17.04 -0.39 3.84
CA ALA A 110 -16.63 -0.13 2.47
C ALA A 110 -15.10 0.06 2.36
N LEU A 111 -14.49 0.83 3.26
CA LEU A 111 -13.03 1.01 3.28
C LEU A 111 -12.28 -0.28 3.64
N GLY A 112 -12.77 -1.04 4.63
CA GLY A 112 -12.15 -2.31 5.03
C GLY A 112 -12.23 -3.41 3.96
N ASP A 113 -13.33 -3.45 3.21
CA ASP A 113 -13.53 -4.39 2.11
C ASP A 113 -12.64 -4.06 0.89
N ARG A 114 -12.17 -2.80 0.79
CA ARG A 114 -11.23 -2.29 -0.23
C ARG A 114 -9.77 -2.41 0.21
N TRP A 115 -9.44 -3.35 1.10
CA TRP A 115 -8.05 -3.61 1.49
C TRP A 115 -7.08 -3.87 0.33
N PRO A 116 -7.46 -4.52 -0.81
CA PRO A 116 -6.52 -4.74 -1.90
C PRO A 116 -6.10 -3.42 -2.54
N MET A 117 -7.04 -2.47 -2.69
CA MET A 117 -6.76 -1.11 -3.15
C MET A 117 -5.81 -0.39 -2.19
N ALA A 118 -6.04 -0.49 -0.87
CA ALA A 118 -5.16 0.15 0.11
C ALA A 118 -3.71 -0.38 0.03
N ILE A 119 -3.53 -1.69 -0.17
CA ILE A 119 -2.20 -2.28 -0.38
C ILE A 119 -1.60 -1.83 -1.71
N ALA A 120 -2.39 -1.80 -2.79
CA ALA A 120 -1.94 -1.35 -4.10
C ALA A 120 -1.40 0.09 -4.02
N LEU A 121 -2.19 0.99 -3.44
CA LEU A 121 -1.79 2.38 -3.24
C LEU A 121 -0.53 2.50 -2.40
N ALA A 122 -0.41 1.74 -1.31
CA ALA A 122 0.80 1.76 -0.47
C ALA A 122 2.04 1.24 -1.23
N ALA A 123 1.88 0.14 -1.98
CA ALA A 123 2.96 -0.44 -2.76
C ALA A 123 3.39 0.46 -3.93
N SER A 124 2.45 1.20 -4.52
CA SER A 124 2.71 2.10 -5.64
C SER A 124 3.04 3.54 -5.21
N PHE A 125 2.92 3.87 -3.92
CA PHE A 125 3.10 5.26 -3.45
C PHE A 125 4.49 5.81 -3.77
N GLY A 126 5.52 4.97 -3.65
CA GLY A 126 6.90 5.35 -3.96
C GLY A 126 7.11 5.80 -5.41
N PHE A 127 6.31 5.31 -6.37
CA PHE A 127 6.41 5.73 -7.76
C PHE A 127 6.10 7.23 -7.93
N TRP A 128 5.20 7.80 -7.11
CA TRP A 128 4.92 9.24 -7.17
C TRP A 128 6.08 10.11 -6.72
N GLN A 129 6.91 9.61 -5.80
CA GLN A 129 8.04 10.36 -5.26
C GLN A 129 9.30 10.20 -6.09
N THR A 130 9.52 8.99 -6.56
CA THR A 130 10.64 8.61 -7.41
C THR A 130 10.09 7.85 -8.61
N PRO A 131 9.59 8.58 -9.63
CA PRO A 131 9.07 7.96 -10.83
C PRO A 131 10.13 7.07 -11.46
N VAL A 132 9.77 5.80 -11.69
CA VAL A 132 10.59 4.84 -12.42
C VAL A 132 9.75 4.21 -13.51
N ILE A 133 10.37 3.97 -14.66
CA ILE A 133 9.76 3.24 -15.76
C ILE A 133 10.04 1.76 -15.52
N PRO A 134 9.03 0.92 -15.21
CA PRO A 134 9.26 -0.50 -15.08
C PRO A 134 9.75 -1.08 -16.41
N PRO A 135 10.73 -2.00 -16.39
CA PRO A 135 11.14 -2.71 -17.59
C PRO A 135 9.96 -3.39 -18.27
N VAL A 136 9.87 -3.33 -19.61
CA VAL A 136 8.69 -3.83 -20.34
C VAL A 136 8.34 -5.30 -20.08
N TRP A 137 9.31 -6.13 -19.68
CA TRP A 137 9.08 -7.52 -19.33
C TRP A 137 8.18 -7.70 -18.09
N THR A 138 8.05 -6.70 -17.23
CA THR A 138 7.13 -6.78 -16.07
C THR A 138 5.68 -6.87 -16.51
N LEU A 139 5.29 -6.23 -17.62
CA LEU A 139 3.95 -6.38 -18.20
C LEU A 139 3.70 -7.81 -18.70
N LEU A 140 4.74 -8.45 -19.27
CA LEU A 140 4.67 -9.87 -19.67
C LEU A 140 4.48 -10.77 -18.44
N LEU A 141 5.15 -10.45 -17.34
CA LEU A 141 5.00 -11.18 -16.09
C LEU A 141 3.58 -11.06 -15.53
N CYS A 142 3.00 -9.85 -15.52
CA CYS A 142 1.60 -9.63 -15.12
C CYS A 142 0.65 -10.49 -15.95
N GLN A 143 0.84 -10.48 -17.27
CA GLN A 143 -0.02 -11.25 -18.18
C GLN A 143 0.22 -12.77 -18.10
N ALA A 144 1.43 -13.21 -17.77
CA ALA A 144 1.73 -14.61 -17.52
C ALA A 144 1.07 -15.12 -16.22
N ALA A 145 1.00 -14.27 -15.18
CA ALA A 145 0.32 -14.62 -13.93
C ALA A 145 -1.16 -14.96 -14.18
N TYR A 146 -1.80 -14.27 -15.12
CA TYR A 146 -3.17 -14.54 -15.57
C TYR A 146 -3.38 -15.94 -16.17
N LEU A 147 -2.33 -16.61 -16.68
CA LEU A 147 -2.43 -17.99 -17.16
C LEU A 147 -2.65 -19.00 -16.03
N VAL A 148 -2.22 -18.68 -14.81
CA VAL A 148 -2.41 -19.54 -13.63
C VAL A 148 -3.89 -19.65 -13.27
N TRP A 149 -4.58 -18.51 -13.21
CA TRP A 149 -6.00 -18.44 -12.86
C TRP A 149 -6.94 -18.61 -14.06
N GLY A 150 -6.50 -18.21 -15.26
CA GLY A 150 -7.29 -18.17 -16.48
C GLY A 150 -7.52 -19.50 -17.19
N ARG A 151 -7.46 -20.63 -16.46
CA ARG A 151 -7.71 -21.98 -17.01
C ARG A 151 -9.07 -22.13 -17.71
N ARG A 152 -10.05 -21.28 -17.37
CA ARG A 152 -11.38 -21.26 -18.00
C ARG A 152 -11.43 -20.52 -19.35
N ALA A 153 -10.40 -19.74 -19.68
CA ALA A 153 -10.34 -18.98 -20.94
C ALA A 153 -8.89 -18.91 -21.51
N PRO A 154 -8.20 -20.06 -21.68
CA PRO A 154 -6.77 -20.07 -21.97
C PRO A 154 -6.45 -19.42 -23.32
N ARG A 155 -7.29 -19.62 -24.35
CA ARG A 155 -7.12 -18.98 -25.67
C ARG A 155 -7.10 -17.47 -25.58
N ARG A 156 -7.98 -16.88 -24.76
CA ARG A 156 -8.07 -15.43 -24.59
C ARG A 156 -6.84 -14.90 -23.85
N GLN A 157 -6.40 -15.59 -22.79
CA GLN A 157 -5.21 -15.20 -22.05
C GLN A 157 -3.92 -15.34 -22.88
N LEU A 158 -3.81 -16.39 -23.71
CA LEU A 158 -2.71 -16.55 -24.65
C LEU A 158 -2.72 -15.48 -25.75
N ALA A 159 -3.89 -15.11 -26.26
CA ALA A 159 -4.00 -14.03 -27.24
C ALA A 159 -3.57 -12.68 -26.64
N VAL A 160 -4.02 -12.35 -25.43
CA VAL A 160 -3.59 -11.12 -24.75
C VAL A 160 -2.09 -11.17 -24.44
N LEU A 161 -1.56 -12.30 -23.96
CA LEU A 161 -0.11 -12.48 -23.80
C LEU A 161 0.65 -12.21 -25.11
N GLY A 162 0.16 -12.74 -26.24
CA GLY A 162 0.73 -12.47 -27.56
C GLY A 162 0.76 -10.99 -27.91
N VAL A 163 -0.31 -10.24 -27.61
CA VAL A 163 -0.36 -8.78 -27.78
C VAL A 163 0.72 -8.09 -26.95
N TYR A 164 0.91 -8.49 -25.68
CA TYR A 164 1.95 -7.91 -24.84
C TYR A 164 3.37 -8.31 -25.27
N VAL A 165 3.58 -9.49 -25.85
CA VAL A 165 4.86 -9.88 -26.46
C VAL A 165 5.19 -8.97 -27.64
N VAL A 166 4.20 -8.68 -28.50
CA VAL A 166 4.38 -7.74 -29.61
C VAL A 166 4.65 -6.32 -29.10
N LEU A 167 3.94 -5.87 -28.06
CA LEU A 167 4.21 -4.59 -27.41
C LEU A 167 5.65 -4.52 -26.86
N ALA A 168 6.12 -5.59 -26.20
CA ALA A 168 7.48 -5.65 -25.67
C ALA A 168 8.53 -5.59 -26.77
N ALA A 169 8.32 -6.31 -27.88
CA ALA A 169 9.19 -6.22 -29.05
C ALA A 169 9.18 -4.80 -29.65
N ALA A 170 8.01 -4.17 -29.76
CA ALA A 170 7.89 -2.81 -30.26
C ALA A 170 8.68 -1.82 -29.40
N VAL A 171 8.55 -1.88 -28.07
CA VAL A 171 9.28 -1.02 -27.11
C VAL A 171 10.81 -1.10 -27.31
N VAL A 172 11.35 -2.27 -27.66
CA VAL A 172 12.80 -2.46 -27.87
C VAL A 172 13.29 -1.88 -29.20
N VAL A 173 12.42 -1.74 -30.20
CA VAL A 173 12.80 -1.33 -31.56
C VAL A 173 12.49 0.15 -31.85
N VAL A 174 11.55 0.75 -31.13
CA VAL A 174 11.20 2.18 -31.30
C VAL A 174 12.19 3.10 -30.59
N SER A 175 12.06 4.41 -30.82
CA SER A 175 12.82 5.42 -30.08
C SER A 175 12.51 5.37 -28.57
N PRO A 176 13.45 5.78 -27.69
CA PRO A 176 13.24 5.78 -26.25
C PRO A 176 11.96 6.47 -25.81
N ASP A 177 11.66 7.66 -26.33
CA ASP A 177 10.47 8.45 -25.96
C ASP A 177 9.16 7.72 -26.31
N LEU A 178 9.10 7.10 -27.49
CA LEU A 178 7.97 6.28 -27.89
C LEU A 178 7.89 5.00 -27.05
N GLY A 179 9.04 4.43 -26.68
CA GLY A 179 9.12 3.28 -25.78
C GLY A 179 8.49 3.58 -24.41
N VAL A 180 8.77 4.75 -23.83
CA VAL A 180 8.17 5.20 -22.56
C VAL A 180 6.66 5.33 -22.69
N LEU A 181 6.17 5.97 -23.75
CA LEU A 181 4.74 6.10 -24.00
C LEU A 181 4.05 4.73 -24.16
N LEU A 182 4.66 3.82 -24.92
CA LEU A 182 4.15 2.46 -25.11
C LEU A 182 4.10 1.67 -23.81
N ILE A 183 5.10 1.81 -22.93
CA ILE A 183 5.08 1.21 -21.59
C ILE A 183 3.93 1.78 -20.77
N ALA A 184 3.76 3.10 -20.73
CA ALA A 184 2.68 3.75 -19.98
C ALA A 184 1.29 3.30 -20.47
N LEU A 185 1.09 3.27 -21.79
CA LEU A 185 -0.14 2.76 -22.40
C LEU A 185 -0.35 1.27 -22.14
N GLY A 186 0.72 0.48 -22.11
CA GLY A 186 0.69 -0.94 -21.74
C GLY A 186 0.17 -1.16 -20.32
N TRP A 187 0.71 -0.42 -19.34
CA TRP A 187 0.21 -0.46 -17.96
C TRP A 187 -1.24 0.02 -17.87
N GLY A 188 -1.60 1.11 -18.57
CA GLY A 188 -2.98 1.61 -18.61
C GLY A 188 -3.97 0.60 -19.22
N ALA A 189 -3.56 -0.10 -20.28
CA ALA A 189 -4.34 -1.16 -20.91
C ALA A 189 -4.52 -2.36 -19.97
N HIS A 190 -3.48 -2.74 -19.21
CA HIS A 190 -3.58 -3.78 -18.20
C HIS A 190 -4.53 -3.39 -17.06
N ALA A 191 -4.45 -2.15 -16.58
CA ALA A 191 -5.39 -1.61 -15.60
C ALA A 191 -6.85 -1.67 -16.09
N GLY A 192 -7.09 -1.35 -17.36
CA GLY A 192 -8.41 -1.50 -18.00
C GLY A 192 -8.86 -2.97 -18.09
N TRP A 193 -7.94 -3.88 -18.38
CA TRP A 193 -8.18 -5.32 -18.41
C TRP A 193 -8.58 -5.86 -17.02
N ASP A 194 -7.85 -5.46 -15.98
CA ASP A 194 -8.15 -5.76 -14.58
C ASP A 194 -9.52 -5.21 -14.16
N LEU A 195 -9.85 -3.98 -14.56
CA LEU A 195 -11.16 -3.39 -14.29
C LEU A 195 -12.28 -4.24 -14.90
N VAL A 196 -12.13 -4.69 -16.15
CA VAL A 196 -13.10 -5.57 -16.80
C VAL A 196 -13.24 -6.89 -16.02
N HIS A 197 -12.13 -7.47 -15.55
CA HIS A 197 -12.15 -8.68 -14.73
C HIS A 197 -12.80 -8.47 -13.35
N HIS A 198 -12.55 -7.33 -12.72
CA HIS A 198 -13.17 -6.95 -11.44
C HIS A 198 -14.70 -6.78 -11.59
N LEU A 199 -15.15 -6.08 -12.64
CA LEU A 199 -16.57 -5.86 -12.90
C LEU A 199 -17.29 -7.16 -13.26
N ARG A 200 -16.66 -8.03 -14.07
CA ARG A 200 -17.27 -9.29 -14.54
C ARG A 200 -17.08 -10.47 -13.60
N ASN A 201 -16.30 -10.30 -12.52
CA ASN A 201 -15.96 -11.36 -11.57
C ASN A 201 -15.46 -12.64 -12.27
N ALA A 202 -14.54 -12.49 -13.22
CA ALA A 202 -14.13 -13.56 -14.11
C ALA A 202 -12.61 -13.71 -14.16
N VAL A 203 -12.14 -14.94 -14.45
CA VAL A 203 -10.74 -15.33 -14.65
C VAL A 203 -9.89 -15.28 -13.38
N VAL A 204 -9.75 -14.12 -12.73
CA VAL A 204 -8.98 -13.94 -11.49
C VAL A 204 -9.89 -13.60 -10.30
N PRO A 205 -9.45 -13.84 -9.05
CA PRO A 205 -10.17 -13.36 -7.87
C PRO A 205 -10.35 -11.83 -7.89
N ARG A 206 -11.50 -11.33 -7.40
CA ARG A 206 -11.79 -9.87 -7.39
C ARG A 206 -10.74 -9.02 -6.69
N TRP A 207 -10.14 -9.55 -5.62
CA TRP A 207 -9.10 -8.85 -4.87
C TRP A 207 -7.82 -8.70 -5.69
N TRP A 208 -7.51 -9.67 -6.56
CA TRP A 208 -6.32 -9.64 -7.42
C TRP A 208 -6.48 -8.57 -8.49
N SER A 209 -7.60 -8.58 -9.21
CA SER A 209 -7.86 -7.56 -10.24
C SER A 209 -8.06 -6.16 -9.65
N GLU A 210 -8.57 -6.04 -8.43
CA GLU A 210 -8.61 -4.75 -7.74
C GLU A 210 -7.22 -4.23 -7.40
N PHE A 211 -6.37 -5.08 -6.81
CA PHE A 211 -5.00 -4.70 -6.46
C PHE A 211 -4.20 -4.33 -7.71
N CYS A 212 -4.17 -5.21 -8.71
CA CYS A 212 -3.40 -5.04 -9.94
C CYS A 212 -3.91 -3.81 -10.71
N GLY A 213 -5.23 -3.69 -10.91
CA GLY A 213 -5.79 -2.57 -11.65
C GLY A 213 -5.48 -1.19 -11.04
N VAL A 214 -5.47 -1.08 -9.70
CA VAL A 214 -5.10 0.17 -9.02
C VAL A 214 -3.60 0.44 -9.13
N PHE A 215 -2.76 -0.57 -8.89
CA PHE A 215 -1.31 -0.46 -8.98
C PHE A 215 -0.88 -0.03 -10.39
N ASP A 216 -1.42 -0.69 -11.41
CA ASP A 216 -1.09 -0.48 -12.81
C ASP A 216 -1.54 0.91 -13.30
N LEU A 217 -2.72 1.35 -12.84
CA LEU A 217 -3.22 2.69 -13.13
C LEU A 217 -2.30 3.75 -12.52
N VAL A 218 -1.86 3.57 -11.28
CA VAL A 218 -0.92 4.49 -10.63
C VAL A 218 0.38 4.55 -11.44
N VAL A 219 0.98 3.40 -11.78
CA VAL A 219 2.21 3.35 -12.57
C VAL A 219 2.03 4.05 -13.92
N ALA A 220 0.95 3.77 -14.64
CA ALA A 220 0.68 4.40 -15.94
C ALA A 220 0.55 5.92 -15.83
N VAL A 221 -0.25 6.41 -14.89
CA VAL A 221 -0.46 7.86 -14.66
C VAL A 221 0.83 8.54 -14.23
N THR A 222 1.60 7.93 -13.33
CA THR A 222 2.88 8.49 -12.88
C THR A 222 3.87 8.62 -14.04
N ILE A 223 3.98 7.62 -14.93
CA ILE A 223 4.86 7.72 -16.10
C ILE A 223 4.38 8.84 -17.03
N LEU A 224 3.07 8.93 -17.30
CA LEU A 224 2.54 9.99 -18.16
C LEU A 224 2.85 11.38 -17.60
N LEU A 225 2.63 11.62 -16.31
CA LEU A 225 2.86 12.92 -15.69
C LEU A 225 4.33 13.32 -15.57
N ALA A 226 5.24 12.34 -15.44
CA ALA A 226 6.66 12.61 -15.23
C ALA A 226 7.45 12.73 -16.54
N TRP A 227 6.94 12.20 -17.66
CA TRP A 227 7.63 12.21 -18.96
C TRP A 227 6.89 13.00 -20.07
N PHE A 228 5.63 13.40 -19.86
CA PHE A 228 4.82 14.14 -20.85
C PHE A 228 3.99 15.26 -20.20
#